data_AF-A0A1N7HAS5-F1
#
_entry.id   AF-A0A1N7HAS5-F1
#
_cell.length_a   1.000
_cell.length_b   1.000
_cell.length_c   1.000
_cell.angle_alpha   90.00
_cell.angle_beta   90.00
_cell.angle_gamma   90.00
#
_symmetry.space_group_name_H-M   'P 1'
#
loop_
_entity.id
_entity.type
_entity.pdbx_description
1 polymer ?
#
loop_
_entity_poly.entity_id
_entity_poly.type
_entity_poly.pdbx_seq_one_letter_code
_entity_poly.pdbx_strand_id
1 'polypeptide(L)' 'MADPDAARLLSPGDVIDVLAAFEDGPFQARTVAQEVRVMARPPGRTDGGALLVLATTPGQAAQLAQAQAQGRLSMTIHPH' A
#
# COMPACT_ATOMS: atom_id res chain seq x y z
N MET A 1 2.06 -5.88 -2.89
CA MET A 1 2.59 -6.11 -1.53
C MET A 1 3.68 -7.15 -1.56
N ALA A 2 4.76 -6.93 -0.83
CA ALA A 2 5.91 -7.84 -0.76
C ALA A 2 5.66 -9.06 0.13
N ASP A 3 4.68 -9.00 1.04
CA ASP A 3 4.22 -10.16 1.81
C ASP A 3 2.78 -10.52 1.39
N PRO A 4 2.59 -11.65 0.70
CA PRO A 4 1.28 -12.11 0.27
C PRO A 4 0.39 -12.62 1.42
N ASP A 5 0.98 -13.07 2.54
CA ASP A 5 0.22 -13.49 3.72
C ASP A 5 -0.25 -12.26 4.51
N ALA A 6 0.54 -11.19 4.57
CA ALA A 6 0.06 -9.90 5.09
C ALA A 6 -1.10 -9.34 4.27
N ALA A 7 -1.07 -9.46 2.94
CA ALA A 7 -2.18 -9.05 2.08
C ALA A 7 -3.48 -9.85 2.33
N ARG A 8 -3.40 -11.01 2.99
CA ARG A 8 -4.59 -11.80 3.37
C ARG A 8 -5.42 -11.14 4.46
N LEU A 9 -4.81 -10.27 5.25
CA LEU A 9 -5.46 -9.51 6.32
C LEU A 9 -6.37 -8.40 5.78
N LEU A 10 -6.17 -7.97 4.53
CA LEU A 10 -6.94 -6.92 3.88
C LEU A 10 -8.14 -7.49 3.11
N SER A 11 -9.31 -6.91 3.35
CA SER A 11 -10.56 -7.21 2.66
C SER A 11 -11.02 -6.05 1.78
N PRO A 12 -11.71 -6.31 0.66
CA PRO A 12 -12.43 -5.26 -0.06
C PRO A 12 -13.38 -4.51 0.90
N GLY A 13 -13.29 -3.18 0.90
CA GLY A 13 -14.01 -2.31 1.83
C GLY A 13 -13.14 -1.71 2.92
N ASP A 14 -12.02 -2.34 3.28
CA ASP A 14 -11.08 -1.82 4.28
C ASP A 14 -10.57 -0.44 3.88
N VAL A 15 -10.39 0.42 4.87
CA VAL A 15 -9.77 1.75 4.72
C VAL A 15 -8.38 1.69 5.32
N ILE A 16 -7.39 2.07 4.53
CA ILE A 16 -5.98 1.99 4.90
C ILE A 16 -5.26 3.31 4.70
N ASP A 17 -4.19 3.51 5.44
CA ASP A 17 -3.14 4.44 5.06
C ASP A 17 -1.97 3.68 4.45
N VAL A 18 -1.27 4.32 3.52
CA VAL A 18 -0.06 3.81 2.90
C VAL A 18 1.11 4.68 3.33
N LEU A 19 2.13 4.03 3.87
CA LEU A 19 3.37 4.65 4.30
C LEU A 19 4.51 4.21 3.38
N ALA A 20 5.51 5.07 3.26
CA ALA A 20 6.72 4.80 2.52
C ALA A 20 7.96 5.04 3.40
N ALA A 21 8.83 4.04 3.44
CA ALA A 21 10.17 4.15 4.01
C ALA A 21 11.17 4.28 2.85
N PHE A 22 11.90 5.39 2.81
CA PHE A 22 12.88 5.72 1.78
C PHE A 22 14.26 5.22 2.21
N GLU A 23 15.04 4.71 1.27
CA GLU A 23 16.38 4.16 1.55
C GLU A 23 17.43 5.27 1.79
N ASP A 24 17.26 6.42 1.14
CA ASP A 24 18.21 7.55 1.16
C ASP A 24 17.82 8.70 2.13
N GLY A 25 17.18 8.38 3.26
CA GLY A 25 16.69 9.40 4.21
C GLY A 25 16.79 8.99 5.67
N PRO A 26 16.40 9.87 6.61
CA PRO A 26 16.17 9.44 7.98
C PRO A 26 15.21 8.24 7.95
N PHE A 27 15.47 7.21 8.76
CA PHE A 27 14.73 5.93 8.80
C PHE A 27 13.27 6.05 9.28
N GLN A 28 12.56 7.10 8.90
CA GLN A 28 11.19 7.38 9.27
C GLN A 28 10.27 7.10 8.07
N ALA A 29 9.30 6.21 8.28
CA ALA A 29 8.21 6.04 7.33
C ALA A 29 7.31 7.28 7.35
N ARG A 30 6.93 7.77 6.15
CA ARG A 30 5.97 8.87 5.99
C ARG A 30 4.72 8.39 5.27
N THR A 31 3.56 8.92 5.66
CA THR A 31 2.31 8.62 4.96
C THR A 31 2.31 9.28 3.59
N VAL A 32 2.03 8.48 2.55
CA VAL A 32 1.99 8.90 1.15
C VAL A 32 0.60 8.84 0.53
N ALA A 33 -0.32 8.10 1.16
CA ALA A 33 -1.73 8.17 0.84
C ALA A 33 -2.54 7.86 2.10
N GLN A 34 -3.57 8.66 2.37
CA GLN A 34 -4.44 8.50 3.53
C GLN A 34 -5.85 8.07 3.10
N GLU A 35 -6.53 7.34 3.98
CA GLU A 35 -7.94 6.94 3.86
C GLU A 35 -8.28 6.27 2.51
N VAL A 36 -7.38 5.42 2.02
CA VAL A 36 -7.52 4.74 0.74
C VAL A 36 -8.36 3.48 0.94
N ARG A 37 -9.43 3.33 0.15
CA ARG A 37 -10.26 2.12 0.19
C ARG A 37 -9.66 1.00 -0.64
N VAL A 38 -9.60 -0.20 -0.08
CA VAL A 38 -9.29 -1.43 -0.82
C VAL A 38 -10.51 -1.82 -1.65
N MET A 39 -10.36 -1.84 -2.98
CA MET A 39 -11.43 -2.17 -3.91
C MET A 39 -11.47 -3.65 -4.24
N ALA A 40 -10.30 -4.26 -4.39
CA ALA A 40 -10.20 -5.68 -4.67
C ALA A 40 -8.83 -6.23 -4.24
N ARG A 41 -8.82 -7.52 -3.99
CA ARG A 41 -7.60 -8.32 -3.87
C ARG A 41 -7.69 -9.45 -4.91
N PRO A 42 -7.23 -9.22 -6.15
CA PRO A 42 -7.28 -10.23 -7.20
C PRO A 42 -6.61 -11.54 -6.75
N PRO A 43 -7.17 -12.70 -7.09
CA PRO A 43 -6.53 -13.97 -6.79
C PRO A 43 -5.25 -14.12 -7.63
N GLY A 44 -4.19 -14.64 -7.01
CA GLY A 44 -2.91 -14.86 -7.67
C GLY A 44 -1.74 -14.34 -6.83
N ARG A 45 -0.64 -15.08 -6.88
CA ARG A 45 0.64 -14.65 -6.31
C ARG A 45 1.45 -14.10 -7.48
N THR A 46 1.88 -12.85 -7.40
CA THR A 46 2.98 -12.37 -8.26
C THR A 46 4.28 -12.89 -7.66
N ASP A 47 5.38 -12.94 -8.42
CA ASP A 47 6.68 -13.42 -7.92
C ASP A 47 7.04 -12.79 -6.56
N GLY A 48 6.82 -13.54 -5.47
CA GLY A 48 7.04 -13.09 -4.09
C GLY A 48 6.01 -12.13 -3.48
N GLY A 49 4.85 -11.86 -4.08
CA GLY A 49 3.92 -10.84 -3.58
C GLY A 49 2.43 -11.04 -3.91
N ALA A 50 1.62 -10.05 -3.53
CA ALA A 50 0.18 -9.99 -3.81
C ALA A 50 -0.22 -8.65 -4.44
N LEU A 51 -1.27 -8.68 -5.28
CA LEU A 51 -1.85 -7.49 -5.92
C LEU A 51 -3.04 -6.97 -5.09
N LEU A 52 -3.09 -5.65 -4.90
CA LEU A 52 -4.22 -4.94 -4.32
C LEU A 52 -4.68 -3.86 -5.30
N VAL A 53 -5.98 -3.68 -5.43
CA VAL A 53 -6.59 -2.60 -6.20
C VAL A 53 -7.14 -1.58 -5.21
N LEU A 54 -6.72 -0.33 -5.37
CA LEU A 54 -6.99 0.77 -4.44
C LEU A 54 -7.80 1.88 -5.12
N ALA A 55 -8.80 2.42 -4.41
CA ALA A 55 -9.49 3.63 -4.84
C ALA A 55 -8.63 4.85 -4.50
N THR A 56 -7.96 5.40 -5.51
CA THR A 56 -7.03 6.53 -5.36
C THR A 56 -7.44 7.69 -6.26
N THR A 57 -7.11 8.90 -5.82
CA THR A 57 -7.08 10.07 -6.70
C THR A 57 -5.84 10.03 -7.60
N PRO A 58 -5.81 10.75 -8.73
CA PRO A 58 -4.61 10.85 -9.57
C PRO A 58 -3.37 11.32 -8.81
N GLY A 59 -3.53 12.25 -7.85
CA GLY A 59 -2.44 12.73 -7.00
C GLY A 59 -1.88 11.64 -6.07
N GLN A 60 -2.76 10.88 -5.41
CA GLN A 60 -2.36 9.75 -4.57
C GLN A 60 -1.67 8.66 -5.41
N ALA A 61 -2.19 8.35 -6.60
CA ALA A 61 -1.57 7.37 -7.49
C ALA A 61 -0.16 7.79 -7.92
N ALA A 62 0.06 9.07 -8.25
CA ALA A 62 1.38 9.59 -8.57
C ALA A 62 2.35 9.53 -7.37
N GLN A 63 1.89 9.87 -6.16
CA GLN A 63 2.69 9.77 -4.93
C GLN A 63 3.07 8.33 -4.62
N LEU A 64 2.14 7.38 -4.77
CA LEU A 64 2.40 5.95 -4.58
C LEU A 64 3.43 5.42 -5.58
N ALA A 65 3.31 5.78 -6.85
CA ALA A 65 4.26 5.36 -7.89
C ALA A 65 5.67 5.90 -7.63
N GLN A 66 5.80 7.18 -7.27
CA GLN A 66 7.07 7.79 -6.84
C GLN A 66 7.66 7.08 -5.63
N ALA A 67 6.85 6.86 -4.59
CA ALA A 67 7.29 6.23 -3.36
C ALA A 67 7.74 4.78 -3.56
N GLN A 68 7.05 4.02 -4.42
CA GLN A 68 7.43 2.66 -4.77
C GLN A 68 8.76 2.60 -5.51
N ALA A 69 9.06 3.60 -6.35
CA ALA A 69 10.31 3.64 -7.12
C ALA A 69 11.55 3.94 -6.26
N GLN A 70 11.38 4.51 -5.07
CA GLN A 70 12.45 5.04 -4.23
C GLN A 70 12.51 4.41 -2.83
N GLY A 71 11.70 3.39 -2.56
CA GLY A 71 11.60 2.82 -1.23
C GLY A 71 10.60 1.69 -1.10
N ARG A 72 10.27 1.36 0.15
CA ARG A 72 9.35 0.28 0.49
C ARG A 72 8.04 0.85 1.01
N LEU A 73 6.94 0.28 0.51
CA LEU A 73 5.61 0.63 0.96
C LEU A 73 5.16 -0.31 2.09
N SER A 74 4.54 0.26 3.10
CA SER A 74 3.80 -0.43 4.16
C SER A 74 2.40 0.16 4.29
N MET A 75 1.52 -0.53 5.02
CA MET A 75 0.12 -0.15 5.15
C MET A 75 -0.34 -0.28 6.59
N THR A 76 -1.25 0.58 7.01
CA THR A 76 -1.97 0.46 8.29
C THR A 76 -3.45 0.35 8.03
N ILE A 77 -4.11 -0.57 8.75
CA ILE A 77 -5.55 -0.80 8.67
C ILE A 77 -6.21 0.05 9.72
N HIS A 78 -7.22 0.83 9.35
CA HIS A 78 -8.05 1.51 10.33
C HIS A 78 -8.92 0.47 11.06
N PRO A 79 -8.79 0.33 12.40
CA PRO A 79 -9.75 -0.45 13.16
C PRO A 79 -11.12 0.24 13.08
N HIS A 80 -12.15 -0.55 12.83
CA HIS A 80 -13.55 -0.10 12.95
C HIS A 80 -13.94 0.09 14.41
#